data_AF-A0A7S2UPL4-F1
#
_entry.id   AF-A0A7S2UPL4-F1
#
_cell.length_a   1.000
_cell.length_b   1.000
_cell.length_c   1.000
_cell.angle_alpha   90.00
_cell.angle_beta   90.00
_cell.angle_gamma   90.00
#
_symmetry.space_group_name_H-M   'P 1'
#
loop_
_entity.id
_entity.type
_entity.pdbx_description
1 polymer ?
#
loop_
_entity_poly.entity_id
_entity_poly.type
_entity_poly.pdbx_seq_one_letter_code
_entity_poly.pdbx_strand_id
1 'polypeptide(L)'
;RNISAGSELFASVGDAWFVHNIEEDGKTPVPFASDYQYVDKIVEEMVEFRRKYPNLSEAQLADIMYRIKKEMITADKKAQSLLPDSVDGLLDVAARGSARVALDERDTDWLKQHGKCLDNIRPAISTLPQA
;
A
#
# COMPACT_ATOMS: atom_id res chain seq x y z
N ARG A 1 23.86 -26.22 -4.08
CA ARG A 1 22.66 -26.35 -3.21
C ARG A 1 21.75 -27.37 -3.90
N ASN A 2 21.51 -28.53 -3.28
CA ASN A 2 20.58 -29.55 -3.79
C ASN A 2 19.20 -29.26 -3.21
N ILE A 3 18.22 -29.05 -4.07
CA ILE A 3 16.81 -28.93 -3.71
C ILE A 3 16.17 -30.25 -4.13
N SER A 4 15.39 -30.86 -3.25
CA SER A 4 14.71 -32.13 -3.52
C SER A 4 13.49 -31.94 -4.42
N ALA A 5 13.12 -32.98 -5.16
CA ALA A 5 11.88 -32.99 -5.93
C ALA A 5 10.66 -32.84 -5.01
N GLY A 6 9.73 -31.97 -5.39
CA GLY A 6 8.59 -31.58 -4.55
C GLY A 6 8.92 -30.56 -3.45
N SER A 7 10.12 -29.98 -3.44
CA SER A 7 10.46 -28.88 -2.53
C SER A 7 10.13 -27.53 -3.15
N GLU A 8 9.38 -26.71 -2.41
CA GLU A 8 9.05 -25.35 -2.83
C GLU A 8 10.26 -24.42 -2.64
N LEU A 9 10.59 -23.69 -3.71
CA LEU A 9 11.53 -22.58 -3.66
C LEU A 9 10.75 -21.32 -3.27
N PHE A 10 10.77 -20.99 -1.99
CA PHE A 10 10.34 -19.67 -1.56
C PHE A 10 11.38 -18.65 -2.03
N ALA A 11 11.08 -17.96 -3.13
CA ALA A 11 11.79 -16.73 -3.44
C ALA A 11 11.52 -15.77 -2.27
N SER A 12 12.59 -15.31 -1.61
CA SER A 12 12.48 -14.18 -0.67
C SER A 12 12.23 -12.92 -1.50
N VAL A 13 10.99 -12.74 -1.93
CA VAL A 13 10.54 -11.52 -2.61
C VAL A 13 10.36 -10.43 -1.55
N GLY A 14 11.30 -9.49 -1.52
CA GLY A 14 11.22 -8.26 -0.73
C GLY A 14 11.06 -7.04 -1.64
N ASP A 15 11.08 -5.85 -1.05
CA ASP A 15 10.90 -4.57 -1.74
C ASP A 15 11.77 -4.45 -3.00
N ALA A 16 13.02 -4.93 -2.95
CA ALA A 16 13.93 -4.93 -4.10
C ALA A 16 13.35 -5.63 -5.34
N TRP A 17 12.61 -6.72 -5.17
CA TRP A 17 11.99 -7.42 -6.30
C TRP A 17 10.92 -6.55 -6.96
N PHE A 18 10.10 -5.85 -6.17
CA PHE A 18 9.07 -4.94 -6.66
C PHE A 18 9.67 -3.73 -7.37
N VAL A 19 10.71 -3.12 -6.79
CA VAL A 19 11.45 -2.02 -7.42
C VAL A 19 11.98 -2.45 -8.79
N HIS A 20 12.62 -3.62 -8.88
CA HIS A 20 13.24 -4.07 -10.12
C HIS A 20 12.25 -4.58 -11.18
N ASN A 21 11.09 -5.11 -10.80
CA ASN A 21 10.21 -5.83 -11.74
C ASN A 21 8.84 -5.17 -11.96
N ILE A 22 8.40 -4.26 -11.09
CA ILE A 22 7.08 -3.60 -11.18
C ILE A 22 7.21 -2.10 -11.42
N GLU A 23 8.21 -1.44 -10.82
CA GLU A 23 8.36 0.02 -10.99
C GLU A 23 8.89 0.42 -12.37
N GLU A 24 9.63 -0.47 -13.07
CA GLU A 24 10.13 -0.20 -14.43
C GLU A 24 9.01 0.05 -15.46
N ASP A 25 7.82 -0.51 -15.24
CA ASP A 25 6.65 -0.32 -16.11
C ASP A 25 5.83 0.94 -15.77
N GLY A 26 6.17 1.65 -14.68
CA GLY A 26 5.67 2.98 -14.31
C GLY A 26 4.17 3.13 -14.04
N LYS A 27 3.39 2.05 -14.12
CA LYS A 27 1.91 2.10 -14.12
C LYS A 27 1.27 1.97 -12.74
N THR A 28 1.97 1.42 -11.75
CA THR A 28 1.39 1.22 -10.41
C THR A 28 2.42 1.53 -9.33
N PRO A 29 2.25 2.64 -8.58
CA PRO A 29 3.09 2.90 -7.42
C PRO A 29 2.75 1.87 -6.34
N VAL A 30 3.65 0.91 -6.11
CA VAL A 30 3.52 -0.08 -5.04
C VAL A 30 4.13 0.51 -3.76
N PRO A 31 3.32 0.78 -2.72
CA PRO A 31 3.84 1.27 -1.45
C PRO A 31 4.60 0.19 -0.69
N PHE A 32 5.72 0.57 -0.07
CA PHE A 32 6.51 -0.26 0.83
C PHE A 32 6.23 0.10 2.29
N ALA A 33 6.76 -0.70 3.22
CA ALA A 33 6.56 -0.48 4.65
C ALA A 33 6.91 0.94 5.11
N SER A 34 7.97 1.54 4.55
CA SER A 34 8.36 2.92 4.84
C SER A 34 7.33 3.95 4.40
N ASP A 35 6.62 3.70 3.31
CA ASP A 35 5.61 4.64 2.77
C ASP A 35 4.39 4.69 3.70
N TYR A 36 3.97 3.53 4.22
CA TYR A 36 2.91 3.46 5.24
C TYR A 36 3.31 4.16 6.53
N GLN A 37 4.53 3.92 7.03
CA GLN A 37 5.03 4.60 8.23
C GLN A 37 5.10 6.12 8.05
N TYR A 38 5.51 6.57 6.87
CA TYR A 38 5.55 7.98 6.54
C TYR A 38 4.15 8.61 6.53
N VAL A 39 3.17 7.95 5.91
CA VAL A 39 1.79 8.41 5.85
C VAL A 39 1.13 8.41 7.23
N ASP A 40 1.36 7.37 8.05
CA ASP A 40 0.83 7.30 9.41
C ASP A 40 1.30 8.49 10.25
N LYS A 41 2.57 8.89 10.10
CA LYS A 41 3.11 10.09 10.77
C LYS A 41 2.42 11.37 10.31
N ILE A 42 2.18 11.53 9.00
CA ILE A 42 1.45 12.69 8.47
C ILE A 42 0.03 12.74 9.07
N VAL A 43 -0.66 11.60 9.08
CA VAL A 43 -2.02 11.49 9.62
C VAL A 43 -2.06 11.82 11.11
N GLU A 44 -1.09 11.35 11.89
CA GLU A 44 -0.96 11.68 13.31
C GLU A 44 -0.80 13.19 13.52
N GLU A 45 0.10 13.84 12.78
CA GLU A 45 0.30 15.29 12.83
C GLU A 45 -0.98 16.07 12.45
N MET A 46 -1.76 15.56 11.49
CA MET A 46 -3.05 16.17 11.11
C MET A 46 -4.13 16.03 12.20
N VAL A 47 -4.18 14.89 12.88
CA VAL A 47 -5.09 14.68 14.01
C VAL A 47 -4.71 15.57 15.19
N GLU A 48 -3.41 15.69 15.48
CA GLU A 48 -2.91 16.63 16.50
C GLU A 48 -3.24 18.08 16.14
N PHE A 49 -3.06 18.48 14.87
CA PHE A 49 -3.44 19.80 14.38
C PHE A 49 -4.94 20.06 14.62
N ARG A 50 -5.83 19.12 14.27
CA ARG A 50 -7.27 19.25 14.56
C ARG A 50 -7.55 19.42 16.06
N ARG A 51 -6.87 18.65 16.93
CA ARG A 51 -7.03 18.76 18.39
C ARG A 51 -6.60 20.13 18.91
N LYS A 52 -5.54 20.70 18.34
CA LYS A 52 -5.04 22.04 18.69
C LYS A 52 -5.96 23.16 18.23
N TYR A 53 -6.70 22.95 17.14
CA TYR A 53 -7.62 23.93 16.56
C TYR A 53 -9.06 23.39 16.52
N PRO A 54 -9.75 23.26 17.67
CA PRO A 54 -11.07 22.61 17.75
C PRO A 54 -12.18 23.36 17.01
N ASN A 55 -11.98 24.65 16.70
CA ASN A 55 -12.94 25.47 15.96
C ASN A 55 -12.83 25.31 14.43
N LEU A 56 -11.90 24.48 13.95
CA LEU A 56 -11.73 24.24 12.53
C LEU A 56 -12.89 23.38 12.03
N SER A 57 -13.64 23.90 11.06
CA SER A 57 -14.74 23.17 10.44
C SER A 57 -14.22 21.98 9.64
N GLU A 58 -15.07 20.97 9.41
CA GLU A 58 -14.69 19.83 8.57
C GLU A 58 -14.34 20.23 7.15
N ALA A 59 -15.03 21.23 6.58
CA ALA A 59 -14.73 21.74 5.24
C ALA A 59 -13.32 22.36 5.17
N GLN A 60 -12.89 23.08 6.21
CA GLN A 60 -11.54 23.61 6.30
C GLN A 60 -10.50 22.49 6.46
N LEU A 61 -10.81 21.46 7.26
CA LEU A 61 -9.90 20.32 7.41
C LEU A 61 -9.75 19.55 6.10
N ALA A 62 -10.84 19.35 5.38
CA ALA A 62 -10.85 18.71 4.06
C ALA A 62 -10.03 19.51 3.03
N ASP A 63 -10.14 20.85 3.02
CA ASP A 63 -9.31 21.70 2.15
C ASP A 63 -7.82 21.57 2.48
N ILE A 64 -7.46 21.57 3.77
CA ILE A 64 -6.07 21.37 4.21
C ILE A 64 -5.57 19.99 3.78
N MET A 65 -6.34 18.93 4.00
CA MET A 65 -6.02 17.57 3.54
C MET A 65 -5.78 17.53 2.04
N TYR A 66 -6.67 18.13 1.27
CA TYR A 66 -6.56 18.21 -0.18
C TYR A 66 -5.24 18.88 -0.59
N ARG A 67 -4.89 20.03 0.00
CA ARG A 67 -3.65 20.75 -0.31
C ARG A 67 -2.40 19.96 0.08
N ILE A 68 -2.39 19.32 1.25
CA ILE A 68 -1.28 18.44 1.65
C ILE A 68 -1.10 17.32 0.61
N LYS A 69 -2.19 16.64 0.26
CA LYS A 69 -2.18 15.52 -0.69
C LYS A 69 -1.81 15.94 -2.11
N LYS A 70 -2.30 17.09 -2.59
CA LYS A 70 -2.21 17.50 -4.02
C LYS A 70 -1.18 18.57 -4.32
N GLU A 71 -0.70 19.31 -3.33
CA GLU A 71 0.26 20.40 -3.52
C GLU A 71 1.59 20.10 -2.82
N MET A 72 1.57 19.49 -1.64
CA MET A 72 2.81 19.24 -0.86
C MET A 72 3.46 17.90 -1.19
N ILE A 73 2.68 16.83 -1.35
CA ILE A 73 3.18 15.45 -1.55
C ILE A 73 3.10 15.05 -3.04
N THR A 74 3.34 16.01 -3.93
CA THR A 74 3.19 15.81 -5.39
C THR A 74 4.23 14.87 -5.99
N ALA A 75 5.44 14.84 -5.42
CA ALA A 75 6.53 14.01 -5.91
C ALA A 75 6.40 12.54 -5.50
N ASP A 76 5.74 12.26 -4.37
CA ASP A 76 5.60 10.92 -3.83
C ASP A 76 4.20 10.36 -4.12
N LYS A 77 4.08 9.69 -5.27
CA LYS A 77 2.81 9.09 -5.70
C LYS A 77 2.34 7.93 -4.80
N LYS A 78 3.24 7.32 -4.03
CA LYS A 78 2.91 6.22 -3.10
C LYS A 78 2.29 6.78 -1.84
N ALA A 79 2.93 7.77 -1.23
CA ALA A 79 2.34 8.47 -0.09
C ALA A 79 1.01 9.15 -0.48
N GLN A 80 0.94 9.72 -1.68
CA GLN A 80 -0.30 10.30 -2.19
C GLN A 80 -1.41 9.26 -2.37
N SER A 81 -1.14 8.04 -2.81
CA SER A 81 -2.18 7.01 -2.96
C SER A 81 -2.70 6.48 -1.63
N LEU A 82 -1.88 6.55 -0.57
CA LEU A 82 -2.22 6.08 0.77
C LEU A 82 -2.95 7.12 1.63
N LEU A 83 -2.79 8.41 1.35
CA LEU A 83 -3.49 9.46 2.09
C LEU A 83 -5.00 9.44 1.81
N PRO A 84 -5.86 9.54 2.83
CA PRO A 84 -7.31 9.55 2.65
C PRO A 84 -7.81 10.81 1.95
N ASP A 85 -8.93 10.70 1.23
CA ASP A 85 -9.58 11.82 0.51
C ASP A 85 -10.66 12.53 1.35
N SER A 86 -10.93 12.07 2.57
CA SER A 86 -11.97 12.61 3.44
C SER A 86 -11.54 12.65 4.90
N VAL A 87 -12.18 13.53 5.69
CA VAL A 87 -11.95 13.65 7.13
C VAL A 87 -12.26 12.35 7.86
N ASP A 88 -13.32 11.64 7.47
CA ASP A 88 -13.64 10.33 8.03
C ASP A 88 -12.54 9.32 7.73
N GLY A 89 -12.02 9.30 6.51
CA GLY A 89 -10.89 8.47 6.13
C GLY A 89 -9.62 8.82 6.92
N LEU A 90 -9.39 10.10 7.22
CA LEU A 90 -8.28 10.53 8.10
C LEU A 90 -8.41 9.91 9.49
N LEU A 91 -9.59 9.99 10.10
CA LEU A 91 -9.82 9.44 11.44
C LEU A 91 -9.71 7.91 11.45
N ASP A 92 -10.18 7.27 10.39
CA ASP A 92 -10.12 5.82 10.23
C ASP A 92 -8.68 5.33 10.07
N VAL A 93 -7.89 6.01 9.23
CA VAL A 93 -6.45 5.75 9.09
C VAL A 93 -5.72 6.04 10.40
N ALA A 94 -6.06 7.10 11.11
CA ALA A 94 -5.46 7.39 12.43
C ALA A 94 -5.77 6.30 13.48
N ALA A 95 -6.94 5.66 13.38
CA ALA A 95 -7.35 4.63 14.33
C ALA A 95 -6.77 3.25 13.99
N ARG A 96 -6.62 2.92 12.71
CA ARG A 96 -6.27 1.56 12.23
C ARG A 96 -4.89 1.45 11.58
N GLY A 97 -4.28 2.56 11.20
CA GLY A 97 -3.05 2.64 10.39
C GLY A 97 -3.33 2.51 8.89
N SER A 98 -2.56 3.23 8.08
CA SER A 98 -2.71 3.30 6.62
C SER A 98 -2.54 1.94 5.94
N ALA A 99 -1.63 1.11 6.46
CA ALA A 99 -1.43 -0.25 5.98
C ALA A 99 -2.70 -1.09 6.10
N ARG A 100 -3.42 -1.00 7.22
CA ARG A 100 -4.64 -1.77 7.44
C ARG A 100 -5.81 -1.26 6.60
N VAL A 101 -5.94 0.06 6.46
CA VAL A 101 -7.01 0.68 5.67
C VAL A 101 -6.81 0.43 4.16
N ALA A 102 -5.57 0.40 3.70
CA ALA A 102 -5.24 0.09 2.30
C ALA A 102 -5.51 -1.38 1.92
N LEU A 103 -5.66 -2.27 2.91
CA LEU A 103 -6.07 -3.64 2.64
C LEU A 103 -7.56 -3.68 2.32
N ASP A 104 -7.85 -4.09 1.11
CA ASP A 104 -9.19 -4.48 0.73
C ASP A 104 -9.48 -5.85 1.38
N GLU A 105 -10.18 -5.85 2.51
CA GLU A 105 -10.59 -7.09 3.18
C GLU A 105 -11.61 -7.80 2.28
N ARG A 106 -11.13 -8.74 1.45
CA ARG A 106 -11.96 -9.55 0.55
C ARG A 106 -12.45 -10.79 1.27
N ASP A 107 -13.73 -11.09 1.14
CA ASP A 107 -14.28 -12.34 1.63
C ASP A 107 -13.73 -13.55 0.84
N THR A 108 -13.90 -14.73 1.42
CA THR A 108 -13.35 -15.96 0.86
C THR A 108 -13.97 -16.30 -0.50
N ASP A 109 -15.21 -15.89 -0.76
CA ASP A 109 -15.90 -16.19 -2.01
C ASP A 109 -15.42 -15.29 -3.15
N TRP A 110 -15.14 -14.02 -2.85
CA TRP A 110 -14.44 -13.11 -3.76
C TRP A 110 -13.05 -13.65 -4.09
N LEU A 111 -12.29 -14.10 -3.08
CA LEU A 111 -10.96 -14.68 -3.27
C LEU A 111 -10.99 -15.97 -4.10
N LYS A 112 -12.01 -16.82 -3.95
CA LYS A 112 -12.16 -18.02 -4.82
C LYS A 112 -12.41 -17.66 -6.29
N GLN A 113 -13.15 -16.59 -6.54
CA GLN A 113 -13.54 -16.19 -7.90
C GLN A 113 -12.51 -15.30 -8.60
N HIS A 114 -11.79 -14.47 -7.84
CA HIS A 114 -10.93 -13.41 -8.37
C HIS A 114 -9.49 -13.48 -7.84
N GLY A 115 -9.26 -14.26 -6.78
CA GLY A 115 -7.93 -14.45 -6.21
C GLY A 115 -7.01 -15.11 -7.24
N LYS A 116 -5.88 -14.46 -7.49
CA LYS A 116 -4.81 -15.03 -8.30
C LYS A 116 -3.73 -15.51 -7.35
N CYS A 117 -3.51 -16.82 -7.31
CA CYS A 117 -2.27 -17.35 -6.76
C CYS A 117 -1.15 -16.88 -7.68
N LEU A 118 -0.14 -16.23 -7.11
CA LEU A 118 1.05 -15.81 -7.83
C LEU A 118 2.02 -17.00 -7.94
N ASP A 119 1.52 -18.11 -8.50
CA ASP A 119 2.35 -19.22 -8.92
C ASP A 119 2.83 -18.93 -10.33
N ASN A 120 4.15 -19.01 -10.52
CA ASN A 120 4.91 -18.79 -11.75
C ASN A 120 5.37 -17.34 -11.98
N ILE A 121 6.59 -17.05 -11.54
CA ILE A 121 7.39 -15.85 -11.86
C ILE A 121 7.70 -15.73 -13.38
N ARG A 122 7.19 -16.63 -14.24
CA ARG A 122 7.17 -16.49 -15.71
C ARG A 122 6.25 -17.52 -16.38
N PRO A 123 5.50 -17.17 -17.43
CA PRO A 123 4.71 -18.11 -18.24
C PRO A 123 5.64 -18.90 -19.17
N ALA A 124 6.27 -19.95 -18.63
CA ALA A 124 7.06 -20.90 -19.41
C ALA A 124 6.87 -22.31 -18.84
N ILE A 125 7.01 -23.32 -19.69
CA ILE A 125 7.10 -24.72 -19.25
C ILE A 125 8.34 -24.83 -18.36
N SER A 126 8.16 -25.36 -17.14
CA SER A 126 9.28 -25.54 -16.22
C SER A 126 10.33 -26.45 -16.86
N THR A 127 11.56 -25.95 -16.98
CA THR A 127 12.70 -26.73 -17.45
C THR A 127 13.45 -27.41 -16.32
N LEU A 128 12.95 -27.24 -15.08
CA LEU A 128 13.47 -27.95 -13.92
C LEU A 128 12.90 -29.36 -13.92
N PRO A 129 13.73 -30.42 -13.95
CA PRO A 129 13.26 -31.81 -14.00
C PRO A 129 12.41 -32.28 -12.80
N GLN A 130 12.22 -31.41 -11.80
CA GLN A 130 11.69 -31.72 -10.48
C GLN A 130 10.46 -30.88 -10.10
N ALA A 131 9.97 -30.08 -11.05
CA ALA A 131 8.80 -29.21 -10.92
C ALA A 131 7.62 -29.79 -11.72
#